data_AF-A0A497FS11-F1
#
_entry.id   AF-A0A497FS11-F1
#
_cell.length_a   1.000
_cell.length_b   1.000
_cell.length_c   1.000
_cell.angle_alpha   90.00
_cell.angle_beta   90.00
_cell.angle_gamma   90.00
#
_symmetry.space_group_name_H-M   'P 1'
#
loop_
_entity.id
_entity.type
_entity.pdbx_description
1 polymer ?
#
loop_
_entity_poly.entity_id
_entity_poly.type
_entity_poly.pdbx_seq_one_letter_code
_entity_poly.pdbx_strand_id
1 'polypeptide(L)'
;MKRVLGLIQVAVLFSARDMGTRKTRTFLTILAIVVSVSTLVALRTVGVGMHAEVEKQLRGLISADLILLSEEINIPESIVDIVKQVPGVKSVAPVIFITGKVGISRCYLAGVRMEDLRSFF
;
A
#
# COMPACT_ATOMS: atom_id res chain seq x y z
N MET A 1 -35.75 -10.06 -33.92
CA MET A 1 -34.35 -9.71 -33.59
C MET A 1 -33.64 -8.86 -34.65
N LYS A 2 -33.50 -9.30 -35.92
CA LYS A 2 -32.76 -8.55 -36.97
C LYS A 2 -33.27 -7.11 -37.23
N ARG A 3 -34.59 -6.87 -37.14
CA ARG A 3 -35.17 -5.52 -37.28
C ARG A 3 -34.72 -4.54 -36.19
N VAL A 4 -34.62 -5.00 -34.94
CA VAL A 4 -34.20 -4.16 -33.80
C VAL A 4 -32.72 -3.79 -33.93
N LEU A 5 -31.89 -4.75 -34.36
CA LEU A 5 -30.46 -4.53 -34.59
C LEU A 5 -30.22 -3.46 -35.68
N GLY A 6 -30.95 -3.52 -36.80
CA GLY A 6 -30.87 -2.52 -37.86
C GLY A 6 -31.32 -1.13 -37.41
N LEU A 7 -32.34 -1.05 -36.55
CA LEU A 7 -32.83 0.22 -35.99
C LEU A 7 -31.79 0.88 -35.07
N ILE A 8 -31.12 0.10 -34.22
CA ILE A 8 -30.05 0.59 -33.35
C ILE A 8 -28.87 1.09 -34.18
N GLN A 9 -28.49 0.36 -35.24
CA GLN A 9 -27.40 0.77 -36.13
C GLN A 9 -27.67 2.11 -36.82
N VAL A 10 -28.89 2.33 -37.32
CA VAL A 10 -29.28 3.59 -37.94
C VAL A 10 -29.33 4.72 -36.91
N ALA A 11 -29.84 4.46 -35.71
CA ALA A 11 -29.87 5.43 -34.63
C ALA A 11 -28.45 5.88 -34.23
N VAL A 12 -27.52 4.94 -34.02
CA VAL A 12 -26.12 5.24 -33.69
C VAL A 12 -25.44 6.02 -34.81
N LEU A 13 -25.68 5.66 -36.08
CA LEU A 13 -25.12 6.38 -37.22
C LEU A 13 -25.60 7.84 -37.27
N PHE A 14 -26.89 8.09 -37.05
CA PHE A 14 -27.44 9.44 -37.00
C PHE A 14 -26.90 10.23 -35.80
N SER A 15 -26.83 9.62 -34.62
CA SER A 15 -26.28 10.26 -33.41
C SER A 15 -24.81 10.63 -33.58
N ALA A 16 -23.98 9.73 -34.13
CA ALA A 16 -22.57 10.01 -34.40
C ALA A 16 -22.40 11.20 -35.36
N ARG A 17 -23.28 11.31 -36.36
CA ARG A 17 -23.26 12.41 -37.33
C ARG A 17 -23.69 13.74 -36.70
N ASP A 18 -24.71 13.76 -35.84
CA ASP A 18 -25.12 14.95 -35.08
C ASP A 18 -24.05 15.40 -34.07
N MET A 19 -23.37 14.45 -33.43
CA MET A 19 -22.25 14.75 -32.54
C MET A 19 -21.08 15.44 -33.27
N GLY A 20 -20.83 15.08 -34.54
CA GLY A 20 -19.79 15.65 -35.39
C GLY A 20 -20.10 17.05 -35.93
N THR A 21 -21.37 17.44 -36.05
CA THR A 21 -21.77 18.80 -36.48
C THR A 21 -21.70 19.79 -35.32
N ARG A 22 -22.03 19.36 -34.08
CA ARG A 22 -21.99 20.20 -32.87
C ARG A 22 -20.69 20.03 -32.06
N LYS A 23 -19.56 20.28 -32.72
CA LYS A 23 -18.20 19.96 -32.23
C LYS A 23 -17.91 20.46 -30.80
N THR A 24 -18.24 21.72 -30.50
CA THR A 24 -17.90 22.34 -29.20
C THR A 24 -18.66 21.70 -28.04
N ARG A 25 -19.97 21.48 -28.19
CA ARG A 25 -20.80 20.84 -27.16
C ARG A 25 -20.32 19.42 -26.91
N THR A 26 -20.17 18.64 -27.97
CA THR A 26 -19.73 17.23 -27.89
C THR A 26 -18.36 17.13 -27.22
N PHE A 27 -17.40 17.99 -27.58
CA PHE A 27 -16.07 18.00 -26.99
C PHE A 27 -16.09 18.31 -25.49
N LEU A 28 -16.81 19.36 -25.07
CA LEU A 28 -16.92 19.73 -23.67
C LEU A 28 -17.56 18.62 -22.82
N THR A 29 -18.59 17.94 -23.34
CA THR A 29 -19.23 16.83 -22.61
C THR A 29 -18.29 15.63 -22.46
N ILE A 30 -17.58 15.26 -23.53
CA ILE A 30 -16.60 14.17 -23.49
C ILE A 30 -15.48 14.52 -22.51
N LEU A 31 -14.97 15.75 -22.56
CA LEU A 31 -13.90 16.21 -21.67
C LEU A 31 -14.33 16.15 -20.20
N ALA A 32 -15.55 16.56 -19.88
CA ALA A 32 -16.09 16.46 -18.52
C ALA A 32 -16.13 15.01 -18.01
N ILE A 33 -16.59 14.07 -18.85
CA ILE A 33 -16.64 12.64 -18.51
C ILE A 33 -15.22 12.10 -18.30
N VAL A 34 -14.29 12.42 -19.21
CA VAL A 34 -12.89 11.96 -19.15
C VAL A 34 -12.21 12.47 -17.89
N VAL A 35 -12.35 13.75 -17.55
CA VAL A 35 -11.76 14.33 -16.33
C VAL A 35 -12.34 13.68 -15.09
N SER A 36 -13.66 13.48 -15.04
CA SER A 36 -14.31 12.86 -13.87
C SER A 36 -13.88 11.41 -13.66
N VAL A 37 -13.89 10.58 -14.70
CA VAL A 37 -13.49 9.18 -14.59
C VAL A 37 -11.98 9.05 -14.32
N SER A 38 -11.15 9.86 -14.98
CA SER A 38 -9.69 9.80 -14.79
C SER A 38 -9.27 10.22 -13.38
N THR A 39 -9.88 11.26 -12.82
CA THR A 39 -9.58 11.70 -11.44
C THR A 39 -9.97 10.65 -10.40
N LEU A 40 -11.12 10.00 -10.56
CA LEU A 40 -11.55 8.91 -9.67
C LEU A 40 -10.56 7.74 -9.71
N VAL A 41 -10.18 7.31 -10.92
CA VAL A 41 -9.22 6.21 -11.11
C VAL A 41 -7.84 6.61 -10.58
N ALA A 42 -7.37 7.82 -10.85
CA ALA A 42 -6.09 8.32 -10.35
C ALA A 42 -6.04 8.30 -8.82
N LEU A 43 -7.08 8.82 -8.17
CA LEU A 43 -7.16 8.84 -6.70
C LEU A 43 -7.15 7.42 -6.11
N ARG A 44 -7.89 6.49 -6.71
CA ARG A 44 -7.89 5.07 -6.31
C ARG A 44 -6.51 4.44 -6.43
N THR A 45 -5.84 4.64 -7.58
CA THR A 45 -4.52 4.08 -7.84
C THR A 45 -3.48 4.63 -6.87
N VAL A 46 -3.50 5.94 -6.59
CA VAL A 46 -2.62 6.55 -5.60
C VAL A 46 -2.87 5.97 -4.21
N GLY A 47 -4.13 5.82 -3.81
CA GLY A 47 -4.48 5.21 -2.53
C GLY A 47 -3.93 3.80 -2.39
N VAL A 48 -4.17 2.93 -3.37
CA VAL A 48 -3.68 1.54 -3.35
C VAL A 48 -2.15 1.49 -3.39
N GLY A 49 -1.51 2.31 -4.24
CA GLY A 49 -0.06 2.37 -4.35
C GLY A 49 0.61 2.84 -3.06
N MET A 50 0.03 3.86 -2.41
CA MET A 50 0.53 4.37 -1.13
C MET A 50 0.42 3.32 -0.03
N HIS A 51 -0.70 2.61 0.08
CA HIS A 51 -0.85 1.52 1.04
C HIS A 51 0.19 0.42 0.81
N ALA A 52 0.39 0.00 -0.44
CA ALA A 52 1.37 -1.03 -0.77
C ALA A 52 2.80 -0.61 -0.45
N GLU A 53 3.18 0.64 -0.76
CA GLU A 53 4.53 1.14 -0.50
C GLU A 53 4.78 1.37 0.99
N VAL A 54 3.81 1.93 1.72
CA VAL A 54 3.91 2.09 3.18
C VAL A 54 4.01 0.73 3.87
N GLU A 55 3.20 -0.25 3.48
CA GLU A 55 3.27 -1.60 4.01
C GLU A 55 4.64 -2.24 3.72
N LYS A 56 5.16 -2.07 2.51
CA LYS A 56 6.49 -2.56 2.13
C LYS A 56 7.61 -1.92 2.96
N GLN A 57 7.55 -0.60 3.16
CA GLN A 57 8.54 0.12 3.98
C GLN A 57 8.47 -0.31 5.45
N LEU A 58 7.27 -0.44 6.00
CA LEU A 58 7.07 -0.88 7.38
C LEU A 58 7.56 -2.31 7.58
N ARG A 59 7.18 -3.26 6.72
CA ARG A 59 7.66 -4.65 6.78
C ARG A 59 9.19 -4.74 6.65
N GLY A 60 9.80 -3.90 5.81
CA GLY A 60 11.25 -3.85 5.64
C GLY A 60 12.02 -3.26 6.83
N LEU A 61 11.37 -2.45 7.65
CA LEU A 61 11.98 -1.84 8.84
C LEU A 61 11.71 -2.67 10.11
N ILE A 62 10.52 -3.25 10.20
CA ILE A 62 10.01 -3.93 11.38
C ILE A 62 9.17 -5.12 10.91
N SER A 63 9.73 -6.34 10.95
CA SER A 63 8.95 -7.58 10.73
C SER A 63 8.22 -8.06 12.00
N ALA A 64 8.23 -7.26 13.06
CA ALA A 64 7.54 -7.56 14.32
C ALA A 64 6.12 -6.98 14.33
N ASP A 65 5.13 -7.79 14.70
CA ASP A 65 3.74 -7.36 14.88
C ASP A 65 3.55 -6.50 16.16
N LEU A 66 4.41 -6.68 17.17
CA LEU A 66 4.39 -5.96 18.44
C LEU A 66 5.81 -5.66 18.90
N ILE A 67 6.09 -4.40 19.24
CA ILE A 67 7.34 -3.97 19.87
C ILE A 67 7.05 -3.52 21.29
N LEU A 68 7.72 -4.14 22.25
CA LEU A 68 7.69 -3.74 23.65
C LEU A 68 8.86 -2.78 23.90
N LEU A 69 8.53 -1.53 24.21
CA LEU A 69 9.49 -0.50 24.59
C LEU A 69 9.26 -0.15 26.07
N SER A 70 10.33 0.07 26.80
CA SER A 70 10.30 0.58 28.18
C SER A 70 10.89 1.99 28.20
N GLU A 71 10.33 2.85 29.04
CA GLU A 71 10.95 4.15 29.35
C GLU A 71 12.27 3.97 30.12
N GLU A 72 12.42 2.85 30.83
CA GLU A 72 13.65 2.47 31.50
C GLU A 72 14.61 1.75 30.52
N ILE A 73 15.91 2.08 30.63
CA ILE A 73 16.97 1.64 29.71
C ILE A 73 17.08 0.11 29.59
N ASN A 74 16.60 -0.65 30.59
CA ASN A 74 16.77 -2.10 30.64
C ASN A 74 15.44 -2.83 30.77
N ILE A 75 15.09 -3.59 29.74
CA ILE A 75 14.03 -4.60 29.79
C ILE A 75 14.70 -5.92 30.19
N PRO A 76 14.33 -6.55 31.33
CA PRO A 76 14.86 -7.86 31.71
C PRO A 76 14.58 -8.93 30.65
N GLU A 77 15.57 -9.77 30.36
CA GLU A 77 15.43 -10.84 29.36
C GLU A 77 14.34 -11.87 29.73
N SER A 78 14.07 -12.04 31.03
CA SER A 78 13.00 -12.93 31.53
C SER A 78 11.61 -12.58 31.00
N ILE A 79 11.39 -11.36 30.51
CA ILE A 79 10.12 -10.96 29.88
C ILE A 79 9.88 -11.74 28.59
N VAL A 80 10.95 -12.14 27.87
CA VAL A 80 10.83 -12.95 26.65
C VAL A 80 10.07 -14.25 26.92
N ASP A 81 10.38 -14.93 28.03
CA ASP A 81 9.74 -16.20 28.40
C ASP A 81 8.28 -16.03 28.82
N ILE A 82 7.96 -14.89 29.46
CA ILE A 82 6.59 -14.55 29.84
C ILE A 82 5.75 -14.28 28.58
N VAL A 83 6.27 -13.48 27.65
CA VAL A 83 5.55 -13.13 26.42
C VAL A 83 5.36 -14.36 25.52
N LYS A 84 6.35 -15.28 25.47
CA LYS A 84 6.23 -16.56 24.74
C LYS A 84 5.08 -17.44 25.22
N GLN A 85 4.64 -17.29 26.48
CA GLN A 85 3.54 -18.09 27.04
C GLN A 85 2.15 -17.51 26.69
N VAL A 86 2.08 -16.31 26.12
CA VAL A 86 0.81 -15.67 25.78
C VAL A 86 0.16 -16.37 24.57
N PRO A 87 -1.12 -16.76 24.66
CA PRO A 87 -1.83 -17.38 23.54
C PRO A 87 -1.82 -16.48 22.29
N GLY A 88 -1.39 -17.04 21.15
CA GLY A 88 -1.31 -16.32 19.87
C GLY A 88 0.08 -15.79 19.52
N VAL A 89 1.03 -15.79 20.46
CA VAL A 89 2.43 -15.42 20.20
C VAL A 89 3.14 -16.59 19.50
N LYS A 90 3.68 -16.34 18.29
CA LYS A 90 4.42 -17.34 17.50
C LYS A 90 5.93 -17.30 17.76
N SER A 91 6.48 -16.11 17.93
CA SER A 91 7.90 -15.88 18.17
C SER A 91 8.11 -14.61 18.98
N VAL A 92 9.18 -14.57 19.76
CA VAL A 92 9.62 -13.39 20.52
C VAL A 92 11.14 -13.32 20.40
N ALA A 93 11.64 -12.19 19.92
CA ALA A 93 13.07 -11.94 19.77
C ALA A 93 13.47 -10.72 20.62
N PRO A 94 14.46 -10.82 21.52
CA PRO A 94 15.06 -9.66 22.14
C PRO A 94 15.93 -8.93 21.11
N VAL A 95 15.72 -7.62 20.98
CA VAL A 95 16.44 -6.80 20.00
C VAL A 95 16.98 -5.56 20.69
N ILE A 96 18.25 -5.26 20.44
CA ILE A 96 18.90 -4.03 20.89
C ILE A 96 19.11 -3.13 19.67
N PHE A 97 18.48 -1.95 19.67
CA PHE A 97 18.69 -0.95 18.63
C PHE A 97 19.67 0.12 19.10
N ILE A 98 20.77 0.28 18.38
CA ILE A 98 21.74 1.37 18.59
C ILE A 98 21.99 2.10 17.28
N THR A 99 22.23 3.40 17.36
CA THR A 99 22.77 4.17 16.23
C THR A 99 24.28 4.11 16.24
N GLY A 100 24.88 3.68 15.12
CA GLY A 100 26.33 3.56 14.98
C GLY A 100 26.83 4.07 13.64
N LYS A 101 28.14 3.94 13.44
CA LYS A 101 28.80 4.24 12.17
C LYS A 101 29.48 2.97 11.68
N VAL A 102 29.14 2.53 10.47
CA VAL A 102 29.85 1.43 9.79
C VAL A 102 30.62 2.03 8.63
N GLY A 103 31.94 2.13 8.79
CA GLY A 103 32.80 2.85 7.83
C GLY A 103 32.53 4.36 7.83
N ILE A 104 31.98 4.88 6.73
CA ILE A 104 31.68 6.31 6.55
C ILE A 104 30.19 6.62 6.85
N SER A 105 29.30 5.64 6.69
CA SER A 105 27.86 5.82 6.81
C SER A 105 27.37 5.67 8.26
N ARG A 106 26.42 6.51 8.68
CA ARG A 106 25.65 6.29 9.91
C ARG A 106 24.54 5.30 9.62
N CYS A 107 24.40 4.30 10.48
CA CYS A 107 23.43 3.21 10.31
C CYS A 107 22.73 2.94 11.64
N TYR A 108 21.52 2.42 11.57
CA TYR A 108 20.91 1.71 12.70
C TYR A 108 21.48 0.29 12.75
N LEU A 109 21.98 -0.10 13.91
CA LEU A 109 22.47 -1.44 14.19
C LEU A 109 21.43 -2.12 15.08
N ALA A 110 20.91 -3.26 14.61
CA ALA A 110 20.04 -4.13 15.40
C ALA A 110 20.85 -5.35 15.85
N GLY A 111 21.04 -5.48 17.16
CA GLY A 111 21.59 -6.69 17.77
C GLY A 111 20.48 -7.71 17.99
N VAL A 112 20.57 -8.86 17.31
CA VAL A 112 19.63 -9.98 17.41
C VAL A 112 20.43 -11.26 17.63
N ARG A 113 19.88 -12.20 18.40
CA ARG A 113 20.49 -13.53 18.55
C ARG A 113 20.41 -14.31 17.23
N MET A 114 21.41 -15.16 16.96
CA MET A 114 21.47 -15.95 15.72
C MET A 114 20.27 -16.90 15.57
N GLU A 115 19.75 -17.42 16.67
CA GLU A 115 18.55 -18.29 16.68
C GLU A 115 17.27 -17.54 16.33
N ASP A 116 17.16 -16.28 16.75
CA ASP A 116 15.98 -15.44 16.58
C ASP A 116 15.99 -14.69 15.24
N LEU A 117 17.09 -14.75 14.49
CA LEU A 117 17.32 -14.01 13.24
C LEU A 117 16.27 -14.32 12.17
N ARG A 118 15.76 -15.56 12.13
CA ARG A 118 14.68 -15.97 11.21
C ARG A 118 13.31 -15.40 11.55
N SER A 119 13.12 -14.94 12.78
CA SER A 119 11.86 -14.31 13.22
C SER A 119 11.88 -12.80 13.07
N PHE A 120 13.05 -12.22 12.82
CA PHE A 120 13.26 -10.78 12.65
C PHE A 120 13.17 -10.31 11.18
N PHE A 121 13.27 -11.23 10.22
CA PHE A 121 13.18 -11.00 8.77
C PHE A 121 12.08 -11.86 8.15
#